data_AF-A0A257EWD7-F1
#
_entry.id   AF-A0A257EWD7-F1
#
_cell.length_a   1.000
_cell.length_b   1.000
_cell.length_c   1.000
_cell.angle_alpha   90.00
_cell.angle_beta   90.00
_cell.angle_gamma   90.00
#
_symmetry.space_group_name_H-M   'P 1'
#
loop_
_entity.id
_entity.type
_entity.pdbx_description
1 polymer ?
#
loop_
_entity_poly.entity_id
_entity_poly.type
_entity_poly.pdbx_seq_one_letter_code
_entity_poly.pdbx_strand_id
1 'polypeptide(L)'
;MIDARSGEVLYAENSDTRLHPASLTKMMTLYIAFEEISRGNISLDSMVTISKHAAAQPPSRLGLRAGQKIQLRYLIRAAAIKSANDAATAIGEFIGGGSEPAFAERMTRTAHAIGMDSTTFKNANGLTAKGHLSTAHDLTVLGRRLFYDFPQFYNLFSRRSTDAGLATVNNTNRRFLDKYEGADGIKTGYTVPAGFNLTASAERDGKRLIATVMGGTSTDDRNRRMMKLLDKGFAAAPQNAPVNPPPPADYQGADEALVAEAGATPGAKTITAVVAPTKSLRPQARPTATAAAAPVVDETALAAAEAVDGMQDSILGALAEATGTAPAAETQMAEAGIAEAVEDLAASGEAPIQMASADPMLTDPSQTDMTLVEDMSVIAPPQGTLQAQAAALDGTLGVVKKKRNAPIYDDVQVASAEGQVAEEVVVSMSTSGDRHWGISVGRYPSSFDAEKVLLKTQLTESATLNQSLRKVVERKGGYEATFAGLTQEQADLACRRLVARGLECTAMGPES
;
A
#
# COMPACT_ATOMS: atom_id res chain seq x y z
N MET A 1 -15.16 7.25 1.08
CA MET A 1 -14.76 7.42 -0.33
C MET A 1 -14.45 8.87 -0.55
N ILE A 2 -13.38 9.13 -1.29
CA ILE A 2 -12.91 10.48 -1.60
C ILE A 2 -12.72 10.65 -3.11
N ASP A 3 -12.77 11.90 -3.57
CA ASP A 3 -12.07 12.30 -4.78
C ASP A 3 -10.58 12.41 -4.46
N ALA A 4 -9.74 11.62 -5.12
CA ALA A 4 -8.31 11.61 -4.85
C ALA A 4 -7.66 12.97 -5.17
N ARG A 5 -8.20 13.70 -6.16
CA ARG A 5 -7.66 14.97 -6.67
C ARG A 5 -7.71 16.04 -5.59
N SER A 6 -8.90 16.33 -5.07
CA SER A 6 -9.12 17.35 -4.05
C SER A 6 -8.91 16.85 -2.63
N GLY A 7 -9.07 15.53 -2.40
CA GLY A 7 -9.14 14.94 -1.06
C GLY A 7 -10.52 15.05 -0.41
N GLU A 8 -11.52 15.58 -1.14
CA GLU A 8 -12.88 15.75 -0.64
C GLU A 8 -13.57 14.41 -0.38
N VAL A 9 -14.25 14.31 0.75
CA VAL A 9 -15.06 13.13 1.10
C VAL A 9 -16.40 13.21 0.37
N LEU A 10 -16.59 12.32 -0.60
CA LEU A 10 -17.84 12.23 -1.39
C LEU A 10 -18.90 11.36 -0.71
N TYR A 11 -18.47 10.36 0.06
CA TYR A 11 -19.37 9.47 0.80
C TYR A 11 -18.66 8.88 2.01
N ALA A 12 -19.31 8.88 3.16
CA ALA A 12 -18.85 8.25 4.37
C ALA A 12 -20.03 7.63 5.13
N GLU A 13 -19.81 6.43 5.67
CA GLU A 13 -20.77 5.75 6.53
C GLU A 13 -19.96 4.93 7.55
N ASN A 14 -20.15 5.21 8.83
CA ASN A 14 -19.40 4.60 9.93
C ASN A 14 -17.87 4.62 9.71
N SER A 15 -17.36 5.63 9.01
CA SER A 15 -16.00 5.64 8.45
C SER A 15 -14.91 5.62 9.50
N ASP A 16 -15.19 6.14 10.70
CA ASP A 16 -14.25 6.27 11.83
C ASP A 16 -14.37 5.11 12.83
N THR A 17 -15.19 4.09 12.49
CA THR A 17 -15.30 2.89 13.31
C THR A 17 -13.98 2.13 13.29
N ARG A 18 -13.43 1.87 14.48
CA ARG A 18 -12.17 1.14 14.63
C ARG A 18 -12.40 -0.35 14.47
N LEU A 19 -11.87 -0.92 13.39
CA LEU A 19 -12.00 -2.32 13.01
C LEU A 19 -10.63 -2.93 12.76
N HIS A 20 -10.54 -4.27 12.82
CA HIS A 20 -9.33 -4.95 12.39
C HIS A 20 -9.10 -4.72 10.88
N PRO A 21 -7.96 -4.17 10.46
CA PRO A 21 -7.69 -3.87 9.05
C PRO A 21 -7.41 -5.13 8.21
N ALA A 22 -7.10 -6.27 8.85
CA ALA A 22 -6.58 -7.45 8.18
C ALA A 22 -5.37 -7.07 7.27
N SER A 23 -5.22 -7.77 6.13
CA SER A 23 -4.14 -7.51 5.16
C SER A 23 -4.15 -6.12 4.51
N LEU A 24 -5.15 -5.25 4.76
CA LEU A 24 -5.03 -3.83 4.37
C LEU A 24 -3.84 -3.15 5.06
N THR A 25 -3.41 -3.68 6.22
CA THR A 25 -2.16 -3.32 6.91
C THR A 25 -0.94 -3.29 5.99
N LYS A 26 -0.85 -4.22 5.02
CA LYS A 26 0.30 -4.30 4.12
C LYS A 26 0.45 -3.07 3.23
N MET A 27 -0.60 -2.24 3.07
CA MET A 27 -0.47 -0.94 2.43
C MET A 27 0.52 -0.04 3.19
N MET A 28 0.49 -0.05 4.53
CA MET A 28 1.43 0.73 5.35
C MET A 28 2.82 0.12 5.31
N THR A 29 2.93 -1.20 5.35
CA THR A 29 4.22 -1.90 5.19
C THR A 29 4.90 -1.55 3.87
N LEU A 30 4.14 -1.54 2.78
CA LEU A 30 4.62 -1.14 1.46
C LEU A 30 4.91 0.35 1.38
N TYR A 31 4.08 1.21 1.99
CA TYR A 31 4.29 2.65 2.06
C TYR A 31 5.67 2.98 2.68
N ILE A 32 5.99 2.38 3.83
CA ILE A 32 7.29 2.57 4.48
C ILE A 32 8.44 1.97 3.65
N ALA A 33 8.24 0.82 3.02
CA ALA A 33 9.26 0.26 2.13
C ALA A 33 9.54 1.20 0.93
N PHE A 34 8.52 1.81 0.35
CA PHE A 34 8.67 2.76 -0.75
C PHE A 34 9.32 4.06 -0.30
N GLU A 35 9.02 4.51 0.91
CA GLU A 35 9.71 5.63 1.55
C GLU A 35 11.21 5.37 1.67
N GLU A 36 11.61 4.25 2.28
CA GLU A 36 13.01 3.90 2.47
C GLU A 36 13.77 3.78 1.14
N ILE A 37 13.11 3.26 0.10
CA ILE A 37 13.67 3.21 -1.25
C ILE A 37 13.83 4.62 -1.84
N SER A 38 12.83 5.49 -1.65
CA SER A 38 12.85 6.86 -2.18
C SER A 38 13.88 7.74 -1.49
N ARG A 39 14.17 7.48 -0.21
CA ARG A 39 15.25 8.11 0.56
C ARG A 39 16.64 7.53 0.25
N GLY A 40 16.71 6.40 -0.47
CA GLY A 40 17.97 5.74 -0.82
C GLY A 40 18.62 4.92 0.30
N ASN A 41 17.91 4.71 1.42
CA ASN A 41 18.41 3.91 2.54
C ASN A 41 18.46 2.41 2.19
N ILE A 42 17.52 1.95 1.38
CA ILE A 42 17.46 0.60 0.81
C ILE A 42 17.17 0.68 -0.69
N SER A 43 17.36 -0.42 -1.40
CA SER A 43 17.03 -0.51 -2.83
C SER A 43 16.14 -1.71 -3.10
N LEU A 44 15.53 -1.75 -4.29
CA LEU A 44 14.79 -2.92 -4.78
C LEU A 44 15.64 -4.21 -4.82
N ASP A 45 16.97 -4.07 -4.88
CA ASP A 45 17.94 -5.17 -4.94
C ASP A 45 18.59 -5.49 -3.60
N SER A 46 18.22 -4.77 -2.53
CA SER A 46 18.67 -5.10 -1.19
C SER A 46 18.30 -6.55 -0.84
N MET A 47 19.30 -7.31 -0.40
CA MET A 47 19.12 -8.71 -0.03
C MET A 47 18.58 -8.81 1.38
N VAL A 48 17.38 -9.37 1.50
CA VAL A 48 16.71 -9.61 2.78
C VAL A 48 16.94 -11.06 3.20
N THR A 49 17.44 -11.27 4.42
CA THR A 49 17.55 -12.61 5.01
C THR A 49 16.25 -12.95 5.73
N ILE A 50 15.63 -14.06 5.36
CA ILE A 50 14.34 -14.48 5.92
C ILE A 50 14.55 -15.07 7.31
N SER A 51 13.90 -14.50 8.32
CA SER A 51 13.93 -15.04 9.68
C SER A 51 13.07 -16.30 9.82
N LYS A 52 13.27 -17.04 10.92
CA LYS A 52 12.36 -18.14 11.28
C LYS A 52 10.94 -17.65 11.52
N HIS A 53 10.78 -16.45 12.08
CA HIS A 53 9.48 -15.85 12.37
C HIS A 53 8.72 -15.47 11.09
N ALA A 54 9.40 -14.85 10.12
CA ALA A 54 8.82 -14.55 8.81
C ALA A 54 8.42 -15.84 8.06
N ALA A 55 9.31 -16.85 8.02
CA ALA A 55 9.01 -18.12 7.36
C ALA A 55 7.85 -18.90 8.01
N ALA A 56 7.64 -18.74 9.33
CA ALA A 56 6.60 -19.40 10.09
C ALA A 56 5.21 -18.74 9.96
N GLN A 57 5.08 -17.61 9.26
CA GLN A 57 3.80 -16.93 9.13
C GLN A 57 2.76 -17.83 8.44
N PRO A 58 1.49 -17.82 8.91
CA PRO A 58 0.42 -18.60 8.31
C PRO A 58 0.06 -18.07 6.90
N PRO A 59 -0.56 -18.89 6.03
CA PRO A 59 -1.05 -18.45 4.74
C PRO A 59 -2.07 -17.28 4.83
N SER A 60 -2.25 -16.44 3.80
CA SER A 60 -1.53 -16.43 2.52
C SER A 60 -0.04 -16.12 2.71
N ARG A 61 0.84 -16.89 2.04
CA ARG A 61 2.30 -16.77 2.11
C ARG A 61 2.94 -17.16 0.79
N LEU A 62 4.17 -16.73 0.53
CA LEU A 62 4.94 -17.11 -0.66
C LEU A 62 5.60 -18.49 -0.50
N GLY A 63 5.89 -18.89 0.74
CA GLY A 63 6.61 -20.14 1.05
C GLY A 63 8.11 -19.92 1.25
N LEU A 64 8.49 -18.76 1.80
CA LEU A 64 9.88 -18.41 2.07
C LEU A 64 10.48 -19.34 3.14
N ARG A 65 11.76 -19.71 2.99
CA ARG A 65 12.47 -20.57 3.94
C ARG A 65 13.36 -19.75 4.86
N ALA A 66 13.44 -20.13 6.14
CA ALA A 66 14.33 -19.47 7.10
C ALA A 66 15.79 -19.55 6.65
N GLY A 67 16.53 -18.45 6.76
CA GLY A 67 17.92 -18.32 6.31
C GLY A 67 18.09 -18.05 4.80
N GLN A 68 17.04 -18.21 4.00
CA GLN A 68 17.06 -17.84 2.59
C GLN A 68 17.32 -16.34 2.44
N LYS A 69 18.07 -15.94 1.39
CA LYS A 69 18.19 -14.54 1.00
C LYS A 69 17.39 -14.28 -0.28
N ILE A 70 16.68 -13.16 -0.33
CA ILE A 70 15.86 -12.77 -1.48
C ILE A 70 15.89 -11.25 -1.64
N GLN A 71 15.85 -10.78 -2.89
CA GLN A 71 15.79 -9.35 -3.18
C GLN A 71 14.46 -8.74 -2.72
N LEU A 72 14.53 -7.53 -2.16
CA LEU A 72 13.37 -6.79 -1.65
C LEU A 72 12.23 -6.64 -2.68
N ARG A 73 12.56 -6.45 -3.97
CA ARG A 73 11.56 -6.36 -5.06
C ARG A 73 10.59 -7.53 -5.09
N TYR A 74 11.04 -8.75 -4.79
CA TYR A 74 10.20 -9.94 -4.82
C TYR A 74 9.29 -10.02 -3.59
N LEU A 75 9.79 -9.60 -2.43
CA LEU A 75 8.98 -9.48 -1.23
C LEU A 75 7.86 -8.43 -1.40
N ILE A 76 8.20 -7.27 -1.96
CA ILE A 76 7.24 -6.20 -2.28
C ILE A 76 6.14 -6.73 -3.20
N ARG A 77 6.52 -7.42 -4.28
CA ARG A 77 5.58 -8.05 -5.22
C ARG A 77 4.69 -9.08 -4.54
N ALA A 78 5.26 -9.96 -3.72
CA ALA A 78 4.51 -10.98 -3.00
C ALA A 78 3.51 -10.38 -2.00
N ALA A 79 3.92 -9.36 -1.25
CA ALA A 79 3.07 -8.66 -0.28
C ALA A 79 1.94 -7.87 -0.95
N ALA A 80 2.24 -7.17 -2.06
CA ALA A 80 1.24 -6.38 -2.78
C ALA A 80 0.22 -7.25 -3.52
N ILE A 81 0.69 -8.28 -4.25
CA ILE A 81 -0.11 -9.06 -5.19
C ILE A 81 -0.74 -10.29 -4.52
N LYS A 82 0.06 -11.19 -3.95
CA LYS A 82 -0.42 -12.41 -3.28
C LYS A 82 -0.91 -12.15 -1.86
N SER A 83 -0.67 -10.95 -1.32
CA SER A 83 -0.93 -10.63 0.07
C SER A 83 -0.13 -11.50 1.05
N ALA A 84 1.07 -11.91 0.67
CA ALA A 84 1.90 -12.87 1.40
C ALA A 84 2.34 -12.32 2.78
N ASN A 85 2.03 -13.06 3.84
CA ASN A 85 2.32 -12.69 5.24
C ASN A 85 3.80 -12.79 5.56
N ASP A 86 4.44 -13.89 5.14
CA ASP A 86 5.89 -14.12 5.27
C ASP A 86 6.69 -12.98 4.63
N ALA A 87 6.30 -12.55 3.44
CA ALA A 87 6.95 -11.44 2.75
C ALA A 87 6.77 -10.10 3.48
N ALA A 88 5.57 -9.79 3.97
CA ALA A 88 5.32 -8.55 4.69
C ALA A 88 6.06 -8.50 6.03
N THR A 89 6.08 -9.61 6.78
CA THR A 89 6.85 -9.73 8.02
C THR A 89 8.35 -9.62 7.73
N ALA A 90 8.87 -10.25 6.68
CA ALA A 90 10.28 -10.11 6.30
C ALA A 90 10.65 -8.66 5.92
N ILE A 91 9.78 -7.94 5.21
CA ILE A 91 9.97 -6.49 4.93
C ILE A 91 10.00 -5.70 6.24
N GLY A 92 9.04 -5.96 7.13
CA GLY A 92 8.94 -5.27 8.40
C GLY A 92 10.16 -5.50 9.29
N GLU A 93 10.58 -6.75 9.45
CA GLU A 93 11.81 -7.09 10.18
C GLU A 93 13.04 -6.45 9.55
N PHE A 94 13.17 -6.48 8.22
CA PHE A 94 14.33 -5.90 7.53
C PHE A 94 14.46 -4.40 7.79
N ILE A 95 13.35 -3.65 7.69
CA ILE A 95 13.33 -2.20 7.94
C ILE A 95 13.40 -1.89 9.44
N GLY A 96 12.83 -2.75 10.28
CA GLY A 96 12.83 -2.62 11.74
C GLY A 96 14.09 -3.11 12.44
N GLY A 97 15.22 -3.26 11.74
CA GLY A 97 16.48 -3.70 12.34
C GLY A 97 16.44 -5.13 12.90
N GLY A 98 15.63 -6.00 12.31
CA GLY A 98 15.36 -7.37 12.76
C GLY A 98 14.17 -7.52 13.70
N SER A 99 13.46 -6.43 14.02
CA SER A 99 12.34 -6.42 14.97
C SER A 99 11.02 -6.00 14.31
N GLU A 100 10.08 -6.95 14.14
CA GLU A 100 8.72 -6.62 13.68
C GLU A 100 7.98 -5.70 14.67
N PRO A 101 8.09 -5.86 16.01
CA PRO A 101 7.48 -4.91 16.94
C PRO A 101 7.98 -3.47 16.76
N ALA A 102 9.29 -3.27 16.58
CA ALA A 102 9.85 -1.93 16.32
C ALA A 102 9.33 -1.35 15.01
N PHE A 103 9.18 -2.20 13.99
CA PHE A 103 8.54 -1.80 12.74
C PHE A 103 7.06 -1.43 12.94
N ALA A 104 6.29 -2.19 13.72
CA ALA A 104 4.88 -1.88 13.99
C ALA A 104 4.69 -0.55 14.75
N GLU A 105 5.61 -0.21 15.65
CA GLU A 105 5.65 1.10 16.29
C GLU A 105 5.92 2.21 15.26
N ARG A 106 6.89 2.01 14.37
CA ARG A 106 7.16 2.93 13.26
C ARG A 106 5.95 3.07 12.34
N MET A 107 5.25 1.97 12.01
CA MET A 107 4.01 1.99 11.23
C MET A 107 2.97 2.88 11.88
N THR A 108 2.81 2.81 13.20
CA THR A 108 1.82 3.62 13.92
C THR A 108 2.22 5.10 13.92
N ARG A 109 3.50 5.42 14.16
CA ARG A 109 4.00 6.82 14.06
C ARG A 109 3.80 7.38 12.66
N THR A 110 4.12 6.59 11.63
CA THR A 110 3.93 6.97 10.23
C THR A 110 2.46 7.21 9.93
N ALA A 111 1.56 6.36 10.44
CA ALA A 111 0.12 6.53 10.30
C ALA A 111 -0.33 7.92 10.80
N HIS A 112 0.08 8.28 12.03
CA HIS A 112 -0.28 9.57 12.62
C HIS A 112 0.33 10.74 11.84
N ALA A 113 1.60 10.62 11.41
CA ALA A 113 2.26 11.65 10.61
C ALA A 113 1.58 11.93 9.26
N ILE A 114 0.84 10.96 8.71
CA ILE A 114 0.10 11.11 7.46
C ILE A 114 -1.41 11.34 7.63
N GLY A 115 -1.86 11.57 8.87
CA GLY A 115 -3.25 11.90 9.21
C GLY A 115 -4.18 10.69 9.41
N MET A 116 -3.62 9.54 9.81
CA MET A 116 -4.38 8.34 10.19
C MET A 116 -4.49 8.20 11.72
N ASP A 117 -5.05 9.20 12.39
CA ASP A 117 -5.00 9.36 13.86
C ASP A 117 -5.70 8.23 14.63
N SER A 118 -6.63 7.52 14.01
CA SER A 118 -7.41 6.44 14.62
C SER A 118 -6.81 5.04 14.41
N THR A 119 -5.60 4.98 13.85
CA THR A 119 -4.93 3.74 13.47
C THR A 119 -3.84 3.33 14.46
N THR A 120 -3.72 2.02 14.70
CA THR A 120 -2.66 1.41 15.50
C THR A 120 -2.29 0.07 14.87
N PHE A 121 -1.02 -0.10 14.54
CA PHE A 121 -0.48 -1.34 13.98
C PHE A 121 0.25 -2.16 15.06
N LYS A 122 0.18 -3.48 14.98
CA LYS A 122 0.85 -4.43 15.89
C LYS A 122 1.77 -5.42 15.19
N ASN A 123 1.71 -5.51 13.87
CA ASN A 123 2.56 -6.34 13.02
C ASN A 123 2.54 -5.79 11.58
N ALA A 124 3.42 -6.31 10.72
CA ALA A 124 3.57 -5.83 9.35
C ALA A 124 2.57 -6.45 8.37
N ASN A 125 1.89 -7.53 8.74
CA ASN A 125 1.09 -8.33 7.82
C ASN A 125 -0.43 -8.17 8.01
N GLY A 126 -0.88 -7.69 9.16
CA GLY A 126 -2.29 -7.51 9.49
C GLY A 126 -3.00 -8.76 10.00
N LEU A 127 -2.25 -9.78 10.46
CA LEU A 127 -2.84 -10.85 11.26
C LEU A 127 -3.46 -10.26 12.53
N THR A 128 -4.58 -10.84 12.97
CA THR A 128 -5.36 -10.31 14.08
C THR A 128 -4.52 -10.28 15.36
N ALA A 129 -4.39 -9.08 15.94
CA ALA A 129 -3.77 -8.87 17.23
C ALA A 129 -4.58 -7.86 18.04
N LYS A 130 -4.53 -7.98 19.38
CA LYS A 130 -5.23 -7.07 20.28
C LYS A 130 -4.74 -5.64 20.08
N GLY A 131 -5.68 -4.71 19.82
CA GLY A 131 -5.37 -3.32 19.56
C GLY A 131 -4.78 -3.02 18.18
N HIS A 132 -4.74 -4.00 17.27
CA HIS A 132 -4.41 -3.76 15.86
C HIS A 132 -5.67 -3.32 15.11
N LEU A 133 -5.90 -2.01 15.05
CA LEU A 133 -7.15 -1.41 14.59
C LEU A 133 -6.88 -0.24 13.66
N SER A 134 -7.78 -0.02 12.71
CA SER A 134 -7.78 1.10 11.78
C SER A 134 -9.22 1.49 11.46
N THR A 135 -9.41 2.53 10.66
CA THR A 135 -10.73 2.98 10.20
C THR A 135 -10.80 2.97 8.68
N ALA A 136 -12.02 2.99 8.12
CA ALA A 136 -12.19 3.10 6.68
C ALA A 136 -11.73 4.47 6.16
N HIS A 137 -11.87 5.52 6.98
CA HIS A 137 -11.32 6.85 6.72
C HIS A 137 -9.79 6.78 6.55
N ASP A 138 -9.08 6.29 7.57
CA ASP A 138 -7.61 6.27 7.61
C ASP A 138 -7.02 5.41 6.48
N LEU A 139 -7.62 4.26 6.18
CA LEU A 139 -7.16 3.41 5.07
C LEU A 139 -7.42 4.04 3.69
N THR A 140 -8.43 4.92 3.58
CA THR A 140 -8.66 5.72 2.38
C THR A 140 -7.61 6.83 2.25
N VAL A 141 -7.24 7.48 3.36
CA VAL A 141 -6.11 8.43 3.41
C VAL A 141 -4.82 7.74 2.95
N LEU A 142 -4.51 6.56 3.49
CA LEU A 142 -3.33 5.78 3.10
C LEU A 142 -3.33 5.41 1.61
N GLY A 143 -4.49 5.01 1.07
CA GLY A 143 -4.63 4.73 -0.37
C GLY A 143 -4.31 5.95 -1.23
N ARG A 144 -4.71 7.15 -0.79
CA ARG A 144 -4.37 8.43 -1.42
C ARG A 144 -2.88 8.73 -1.35
N ARG A 145 -2.25 8.51 -0.18
CA ARG A 145 -0.82 8.76 0.02
C ARG A 145 0.03 7.84 -0.85
N LEU A 146 -0.31 6.56 -0.94
CA LEU A 146 0.35 5.62 -1.87
C LEU A 146 0.34 6.10 -3.32
N PHE A 147 -0.74 6.75 -3.77
CA PHE A 147 -0.84 7.27 -5.13
C PHE A 147 0.02 8.53 -5.35
N TYR A 148 -0.02 9.49 -4.43
CA TYR A 148 0.67 10.78 -4.60
C TYR A 148 2.14 10.74 -4.22
N ASP A 149 2.49 10.04 -3.15
CA ASP A 149 3.85 10.05 -2.61
C ASP A 149 4.74 9.05 -3.36
N PHE A 150 4.14 7.97 -3.88
CA PHE A 150 4.84 6.87 -4.55
C PHE A 150 4.23 6.44 -5.90
N PRO A 151 3.94 7.38 -6.82
CA PRO A 151 3.30 7.06 -8.11
C PRO A 151 4.09 6.04 -8.94
N GLN A 152 5.41 6.01 -8.80
CA GLN A 152 6.31 5.07 -9.47
C GLN A 152 6.10 3.61 -9.06
N PHE A 153 5.53 3.36 -7.87
CA PHE A 153 5.24 2.02 -7.36
C PHE A 153 3.76 1.65 -7.46
N TYR A 154 2.88 2.61 -7.72
CA TYR A 154 1.43 2.41 -7.71
C TYR A 154 0.95 1.39 -8.74
N ASN A 155 1.63 1.32 -9.89
CA ASN A 155 1.34 0.34 -10.95
C ASN A 155 1.42 -1.13 -10.48
N LEU A 156 2.04 -1.40 -9.34
CA LEU A 156 2.07 -2.73 -8.76
C LEU A 156 0.65 -3.20 -8.43
N PHE A 157 -0.18 -2.36 -7.84
CA PHE A 157 -1.50 -2.74 -7.34
C PHE A 157 -2.50 -3.09 -8.45
N SER A 158 -2.26 -2.64 -9.68
CA SER A 158 -3.09 -2.93 -10.85
C SER A 158 -2.69 -4.22 -11.57
N ARG A 159 -1.52 -4.81 -11.28
CA ARG A 159 -1.09 -6.04 -11.98
C ARG A 159 -2.00 -7.22 -11.62
N ARG A 160 -2.33 -8.06 -12.60
CA ARG A 160 -3.18 -9.26 -12.39
C ARG A 160 -2.37 -10.43 -11.87
N SER A 161 -1.10 -10.49 -12.24
CA SER A 161 -0.10 -11.42 -11.73
C SER A 161 1.28 -10.78 -11.74
N THR A 162 2.23 -11.41 -11.07
CA THR A 162 3.65 -11.03 -11.14
C THR A 162 4.53 -12.21 -10.79
N ASP A 163 5.75 -12.21 -11.32
CA ASP A 163 6.82 -13.03 -10.78
C ASP A 163 7.30 -12.48 -9.42
N ALA A 164 7.23 -13.33 -8.39
CA ALA A 164 7.68 -13.07 -7.03
C ALA A 164 8.98 -13.83 -6.70
N GLY A 165 9.76 -14.21 -7.71
CA GLY A 165 11.09 -14.81 -7.59
C GLY A 165 11.04 -16.33 -7.38
N LEU A 166 10.16 -16.82 -6.50
CA LEU A 166 9.95 -18.25 -6.28
C LEU A 166 8.82 -18.82 -7.14
N ALA A 167 7.84 -17.98 -7.46
CA ALA A 167 6.66 -18.38 -8.21
C ALA A 167 6.00 -17.15 -8.86
N THR A 168 5.27 -17.40 -9.95
CA THR A 168 4.28 -16.43 -10.43
C THR A 168 3.06 -16.46 -9.53
N VAL A 169 2.63 -15.30 -9.06
CA VAL A 169 1.52 -15.15 -8.11
C VAL A 169 0.43 -14.28 -8.69
N ASN A 170 -0.82 -14.57 -8.32
CA ASN A 170 -2.00 -13.85 -8.78
C ASN A 170 -2.45 -12.80 -7.76
N ASN A 171 -2.97 -11.69 -8.26
CA ASN A 171 -3.49 -10.60 -7.44
C ASN A 171 -4.77 -11.04 -6.72
N THR A 172 -4.81 -10.87 -5.40
CA THR A 172 -6.01 -11.14 -4.59
C THR A 172 -7.20 -10.25 -4.99
N ASN A 173 -6.95 -9.10 -5.60
CA ASN A 173 -7.96 -8.16 -6.09
C ASN A 173 -8.40 -8.38 -7.55
N ARG A 174 -7.89 -9.41 -8.26
CA ARG A 174 -8.14 -9.63 -9.70
C ARG A 174 -9.62 -9.56 -10.08
N ARG A 175 -10.50 -10.17 -9.27
CA ARG A 175 -11.96 -10.21 -9.55
C ARG A 175 -12.59 -8.82 -9.60
N PHE A 176 -12.07 -7.86 -8.83
CA PHE A 176 -12.54 -6.48 -8.89
C PHE A 176 -11.87 -5.74 -10.04
N LEU A 177 -10.55 -5.88 -10.18
CA LEU A 177 -9.75 -5.26 -11.26
C LEU A 177 -10.23 -5.65 -12.68
N ASP A 178 -10.77 -6.86 -12.84
CA ASP A 178 -11.23 -7.37 -14.14
C ASP A 178 -12.70 -6.99 -14.41
N LYS A 179 -13.49 -6.70 -13.36
CA LYS A 179 -14.92 -6.42 -13.47
C LYS A 179 -15.28 -4.94 -13.48
N TYR A 180 -14.45 -4.08 -12.88
CA TYR A 180 -14.77 -2.68 -12.71
C TYR A 180 -13.90 -1.80 -13.62
N GLU A 181 -14.53 -1.11 -14.56
CA GLU A 181 -13.85 -0.22 -15.49
C GLU A 181 -13.07 0.87 -14.76
N GLY A 182 -11.84 1.12 -15.20
CA GLY A 182 -10.94 2.11 -14.60
C GLY A 182 -10.26 1.65 -13.31
N ALA A 183 -10.55 0.45 -12.79
CA ALA A 183 -9.95 -0.05 -11.56
C ALA A 183 -8.46 -0.36 -11.70
N ASP A 184 -7.67 0.12 -10.74
CA ASP A 184 -6.22 -0.04 -10.74
C ASP A 184 -5.60 -0.28 -9.35
N GLY A 185 -6.42 -0.57 -8.35
CA GLY A 185 -5.92 -0.88 -7.01
C GLY A 185 -7.02 -1.10 -5.98
N ILE A 186 -6.70 -1.12 -4.68
CA ILE A 186 -5.34 -1.15 -4.13
C ILE A 186 -5.12 -2.49 -3.45
N LYS A 187 -5.91 -2.82 -2.41
CA LYS A 187 -5.65 -3.99 -1.59
C LYS A 187 -6.90 -4.59 -0.99
N THR A 188 -6.98 -5.92 -0.98
CA THR A 188 -7.97 -6.70 -0.22
C THR A 188 -7.42 -7.15 1.13
N GLY A 189 -8.32 -7.36 2.10
CA GLY A 189 -8.01 -7.98 3.39
C GLY A 189 -9.12 -8.91 3.85
N TYR A 190 -8.75 -9.97 4.57
CA TYR A 190 -9.69 -10.85 5.26
C TYR A 190 -9.02 -11.47 6.48
N THR A 191 -9.75 -11.48 7.59
CA THR A 191 -9.60 -12.41 8.71
C THR A 191 -10.99 -12.69 9.26
N VAL A 192 -11.18 -13.77 10.01
CA VAL A 192 -12.47 -14.08 10.66
C VAL A 192 -13.05 -12.87 11.41
N PRO A 193 -12.31 -12.16 12.30
CA PRO A 193 -12.86 -11.02 13.01
C PRO A 193 -12.95 -9.72 12.18
N ALA A 194 -12.25 -9.61 11.06
CA ALA A 194 -12.27 -8.39 10.23
C ALA A 194 -13.34 -8.41 9.13
N GLY A 195 -13.84 -9.60 8.77
CA GLY A 195 -14.67 -9.78 7.58
C GLY A 195 -13.88 -9.51 6.28
N PHE A 196 -14.59 -9.30 5.17
CA PHE A 196 -14.01 -9.06 3.85
C PHE A 196 -13.84 -7.55 3.59
N ASN A 197 -12.59 -7.11 3.48
CA ASN A 197 -12.20 -5.71 3.35
C ASN A 197 -11.55 -5.41 1.99
N LEU A 198 -11.71 -4.19 1.49
CA LEU A 198 -11.09 -3.72 0.25
C LEU A 198 -10.92 -2.20 0.30
N THR A 199 -9.69 -1.73 0.07
CA THR A 199 -9.42 -0.36 -0.38
C THR A 199 -9.19 -0.41 -1.88
N ALA A 200 -9.99 0.32 -2.65
CA ALA A 200 -9.96 0.34 -4.10
C ALA A 200 -9.70 1.75 -4.65
N SER A 201 -9.12 1.81 -5.85
CA SER A 201 -9.09 3.02 -6.67
C SER A 201 -9.56 2.71 -8.08
N ALA A 202 -10.18 3.71 -8.70
CA ALA A 202 -10.53 3.70 -10.10
C ALA A 202 -10.39 5.10 -10.71
N GLU A 203 -10.04 5.15 -11.99
CA GLU A 203 -9.97 6.38 -12.77
C GLU A 203 -10.85 6.31 -14.02
N ARG A 204 -11.67 7.35 -14.25
CA ARG A 204 -12.52 7.53 -15.45
C ARG A 204 -12.59 9.02 -15.78
N ASP A 205 -12.43 9.39 -17.04
CA ASP A 205 -12.59 10.76 -17.54
C ASP A 205 -11.82 11.82 -16.72
N GLY A 206 -10.60 11.50 -16.29
CA GLY A 206 -9.76 12.39 -15.48
C GLY A 206 -10.23 12.57 -14.02
N LYS A 207 -11.20 11.77 -13.56
CA LYS A 207 -11.62 11.66 -12.15
C LYS A 207 -11.01 10.41 -11.56
N ARG A 208 -10.34 10.54 -10.41
CA ARG A 208 -9.81 9.40 -9.66
C ARG A 208 -10.48 9.33 -8.30
N LEU A 209 -11.07 8.18 -8.02
CA LEU A 209 -11.73 7.92 -6.74
C LEU A 209 -10.96 6.89 -5.93
N ILE A 210 -10.99 7.04 -4.61
CA ILE A 210 -10.45 6.05 -3.67
C ILE A 210 -11.52 5.78 -2.62
N ALA A 211 -11.79 4.50 -2.39
CA ALA A 211 -12.81 4.06 -1.46
C ALA A 211 -12.34 2.87 -0.64
N THR A 212 -12.76 2.81 0.62
CA THR A 212 -12.54 1.65 1.49
C THR A 212 -13.88 1.11 1.97
N VAL A 213 -14.04 -0.21 1.87
CA VAL A 213 -15.14 -0.99 2.45
C VAL A 213 -14.54 -1.98 3.44
N MET A 214 -15.07 -2.00 4.65
CA MET A 214 -14.67 -2.92 5.72
C MET A 214 -15.87 -3.74 6.20
N GLY A 215 -15.62 -4.96 6.70
CA GLY A 215 -16.65 -5.79 7.31
C GLY A 215 -17.65 -6.44 6.34
N GLY A 216 -17.25 -6.66 5.08
CA GLY A 216 -18.11 -7.41 4.13
C GLY A 216 -18.30 -8.86 4.57
N THR A 217 -19.42 -9.47 4.19
CA THR A 217 -19.75 -10.87 4.58
C THR A 217 -19.15 -11.92 3.64
N SER A 218 -18.84 -11.51 2.40
CA SER A 218 -18.20 -12.35 1.38
C SER A 218 -17.39 -11.49 0.41
N THR A 219 -16.57 -12.14 -0.42
CA THR A 219 -15.86 -11.45 -1.52
C THR A 219 -16.83 -10.78 -2.49
N ASP A 220 -17.95 -11.43 -2.80
CA ASP A 220 -18.94 -10.90 -3.75
C ASP A 220 -19.78 -9.77 -3.14
N ASP A 221 -20.17 -9.86 -1.87
CA ASP A 221 -20.82 -8.75 -1.15
C ASP A 221 -19.92 -7.52 -1.11
N ARG A 222 -18.68 -7.69 -0.66
CA ARG A 222 -17.67 -6.61 -0.60
C ARG A 222 -17.47 -5.95 -1.97
N ASN A 223 -17.27 -6.75 -3.03
CA ASN A 223 -17.04 -6.21 -4.38
C ASN A 223 -18.28 -5.48 -4.89
N ARG A 224 -19.48 -6.04 -4.69
CA ARG A 224 -20.74 -5.39 -5.08
C ARG A 224 -20.92 -4.05 -4.39
N ARG A 225 -20.65 -3.97 -3.08
CA ARG A 225 -20.70 -2.73 -2.30
C ARG A 225 -19.67 -1.72 -2.79
N MET A 226 -18.44 -2.16 -3.06
CA MET A 226 -17.38 -1.31 -3.59
C MET A 226 -17.74 -0.72 -4.96
N MET A 227 -18.20 -1.54 -5.90
CA MET A 227 -18.61 -1.06 -7.24
C MET A 227 -19.76 -0.06 -7.13
N LYS A 228 -20.79 -0.37 -6.34
CA LYS A 228 -21.92 0.55 -6.08
C LYS A 228 -21.46 1.88 -5.47
N LEU A 229 -20.49 1.85 -4.56
CA LEU A 229 -19.93 3.03 -3.93
C LEU A 229 -19.17 3.89 -4.95
N LEU A 230 -18.30 3.28 -5.76
CA LEU A 230 -17.55 3.98 -6.80
C LEU A 230 -18.46 4.55 -7.89
N ASP A 231 -19.51 3.84 -8.30
CA ASP A 231 -20.47 4.34 -9.30
C ASP A 231 -21.20 5.59 -8.79
N LYS A 232 -21.64 5.58 -7.53
CA LYS A 232 -22.18 6.78 -6.87
C LYS A 232 -21.15 7.91 -6.84
N GLY A 233 -19.88 7.57 -6.57
CA GLY A 233 -18.79 8.53 -6.53
C GLY A 233 -18.54 9.19 -7.88
N PHE A 234 -18.52 8.44 -8.97
CA PHE A 234 -18.29 9.00 -10.31
C PHE A 234 -19.45 9.90 -10.76
N ALA A 235 -20.67 9.56 -10.35
CA ALA A 235 -21.85 10.40 -10.57
C ALA A 235 -21.82 11.70 -9.74
N ALA A 236 -21.31 11.65 -8.51
CA ALA A 236 -21.25 12.81 -7.62
C ALA A 236 -20.01 13.69 -7.81
N ALA A 237 -18.88 13.12 -8.24
CA ALA A 237 -17.61 13.81 -8.33
C ALA A 237 -17.64 14.92 -9.40
N PRO A 238 -17.21 16.15 -9.06
CA PRO A 238 -17.21 17.25 -10.01
C PRO A 238 -16.27 16.96 -11.18
N GLN A 239 -16.65 17.43 -12.38
CA GLN A 239 -15.79 17.30 -13.57
C GLN A 239 -14.45 18.00 -13.34
N ASN A 240 -14.54 19.25 -12.86
CA ASN A 240 -13.39 20.10 -12.55
C ASN A 240 -13.23 20.15 -11.03
N ALA A 241 -12.33 19.31 -10.49
CA ALA A 241 -11.90 19.39 -9.11
C ALA A 241 -10.49 19.99 -9.06
N PRO A 242 -10.16 20.85 -8.08
CA PRO A 242 -8.78 21.24 -7.86
C PRO A 242 -7.94 20.01 -7.49
N VAL A 243 -6.76 19.90 -8.09
CA VAL A 243 -5.78 18.90 -7.65
C VAL A 243 -5.02 19.49 -6.48
N ASN A 244 -5.26 18.95 -5.29
CA ASN A 244 -4.63 19.36 -4.04
C ASN A 244 -3.87 18.17 -3.45
N PRO A 245 -2.64 17.88 -3.91
CA PRO A 245 -1.87 16.77 -3.38
C PRO A 245 -1.74 16.85 -1.85
N PRO A 246 -1.77 15.70 -1.15
CA PRO A 246 -1.08 15.54 0.11
C PRO A 246 0.08 16.52 0.38
N PRO A 247 0.09 17.30 1.48
CA PRO A 247 1.33 17.91 1.91
C PRO A 247 2.37 16.80 2.20
N PRO A 248 3.68 17.08 2.01
CA PRO A 248 4.72 16.17 2.43
C PRO A 248 4.50 15.77 3.89
N ALA A 249 4.64 14.48 4.16
CA ALA A 249 4.47 13.98 5.52
C ALA A 249 5.58 14.54 6.43
N ASP A 250 5.20 14.97 7.63
CA ASP A 250 6.12 15.53 8.61
C ASP A 250 6.82 14.39 9.35
N TYR A 251 8.00 14.02 8.86
CA TYR A 251 8.81 12.95 9.42
C TYR A 251 9.81 13.42 10.48
N GLN A 252 9.80 14.71 10.88
CA GLN A 252 10.88 15.38 11.62
C GLN A 252 11.18 14.85 13.04
N GLY A 253 10.65 13.69 13.45
CA GLY A 253 11.06 13.03 14.69
C GLY A 253 11.01 11.49 14.68
N ALA A 254 10.64 10.83 13.57
CA ALA A 254 10.21 9.42 13.62
C ALA A 254 11.25 8.37 13.17
N ASP A 255 12.24 8.75 12.34
CA ASP A 255 13.04 7.79 11.57
C ASP A 255 14.57 7.85 11.74
N GLU A 256 15.16 8.97 12.22
CA GLU A 256 16.63 9.07 12.32
C GLU A 256 17.26 8.01 13.26
N ALA A 257 16.51 7.53 14.25
CA ALA A 257 17.02 6.57 15.23
C ALA A 257 17.04 5.11 14.75
N LEU A 258 16.18 4.70 13.81
CA LEU A 258 16.03 3.27 13.44
C LEU A 258 16.94 2.86 12.27
N VAL A 259 17.22 3.77 11.36
CA VAL A 259 18.07 3.49 10.18
C VAL A 259 19.56 3.48 10.56
N ALA A 260 19.95 4.25 11.58
CA ALA A 260 21.32 4.29 12.07
C ALA A 260 21.82 2.94 12.63
N GLU A 261 20.92 2.09 13.14
CA GLU A 261 21.29 0.80 13.75
C GLU A 261 21.31 -0.37 12.74
N ALA A 262 20.52 -0.32 11.66
CA ALA A 262 20.49 -1.37 10.64
C ALA A 262 21.74 -1.38 9.73
N GLY A 263 22.52 -0.30 9.71
CA GLY A 263 23.75 -0.15 8.91
C GLY A 263 25.04 -0.57 9.60
N ALA A 264 25.01 -1.01 10.87
CA ALA A 264 26.21 -1.29 11.65
C ALA A 264 26.83 -2.67 11.35
N THR A 265 27.36 -2.83 10.14
CA THR A 265 28.44 -3.81 9.87
C THR A 265 29.74 -3.23 10.42
N PRO A 266 30.54 -3.95 11.24
CA PRO A 266 31.75 -3.41 11.84
C PRO A 266 32.86 -3.32 10.79
N GLY A 267 32.96 -2.17 10.10
CA GLY A 267 34.01 -1.98 9.11
C GLY A 267 33.88 -0.80 8.14
N ALA A 268 33.34 0.35 8.55
CA ALA A 268 33.66 1.66 7.96
C ALA A 268 32.91 2.76 8.72
N LYS A 269 33.61 3.52 9.57
CA LYS A 269 33.11 4.81 10.04
C LYS A 269 33.46 5.84 8.97
N THR A 270 32.50 6.22 8.14
CA THR A 270 32.68 7.36 7.23
C THR A 270 32.49 8.64 8.04
N ILE A 271 33.60 9.26 8.46
CA ILE A 271 33.58 10.64 8.95
C ILE A 271 33.54 11.52 7.70
N THR A 272 32.41 12.19 7.48
CA THR A 272 32.27 13.16 6.38
C THR A 272 33.02 14.44 6.75
N ALA A 273 34.32 14.47 6.53
CA ALA A 273 35.10 15.70 6.47
C ALA A 273 35.01 16.27 5.05
N VAL A 274 34.36 17.42 4.89
CA VAL A 274 34.33 18.15 3.62
C VAL A 274 35.70 18.81 3.42
N VAL A 275 36.59 18.14 2.70
CA VAL A 275 37.82 18.74 2.17
C VAL A 275 37.76 18.66 0.65
N ALA A 276 37.76 19.81 -0.01
CA ALA A 276 37.74 19.91 -1.46
C ALA A 276 39.05 19.37 -2.06
N PRO A 277 39.01 18.41 -3.01
CA PRO A 277 40.22 17.93 -3.68
C PRO A 277 40.71 18.96 -4.70
N THR A 278 41.96 19.39 -4.57
CA THR A 278 42.59 20.44 -5.41
C THR A 278 43.20 19.93 -6.72
N LYS A 279 43.02 18.65 -7.08
CA LYS A 279 43.45 18.10 -8.38
C LYS A 279 42.58 16.92 -8.81
N SER A 280 42.08 16.96 -10.04
CA SER A 280 41.37 15.86 -10.68
C SER A 280 42.36 14.84 -11.26
N LEU A 281 42.18 13.56 -10.95
CA LEU A 281 42.92 12.47 -11.58
C LEU A 281 42.19 12.08 -12.88
N ARG A 282 42.90 12.14 -14.02
CA ARG A 282 42.38 11.70 -15.32
C ARG A 282 42.34 10.16 -15.41
N PRO A 283 41.33 9.57 -16.08
CA PRO A 283 41.30 8.12 -16.32
C PRO A 283 42.37 7.69 -17.33
N GLN A 284 43.05 6.56 -17.06
CA GLN A 284 43.90 5.85 -18.02
C GLN A 284 43.08 4.77 -18.74
N ALA A 285 43.40 4.51 -20.01
CA ALA A 285 42.72 3.54 -20.86
C ALA A 285 43.08 2.09 -20.49
N ARG A 286 42.10 1.18 -20.61
CA ARG A 286 42.21 -0.25 -20.29
C ARG A 286 42.92 -1.03 -21.41
N PRO A 287 43.90 -1.90 -21.12
CA PRO A 287 44.46 -2.80 -22.13
C PRO A 287 43.51 -3.98 -22.40
N THR A 288 43.35 -4.32 -23.68
CA THR A 288 42.70 -5.54 -24.16
C THR A 288 43.62 -6.74 -24.04
N ALA A 289 43.10 -7.87 -23.55
CA ALA A 289 43.74 -9.19 -23.69
C ALA A 289 42.69 -10.27 -23.96
N THR A 290 43.09 -11.21 -24.81
CA THR A 290 42.30 -12.21 -25.54
C THR A 290 42.26 -13.57 -24.80
N ALA A 291 41.11 -14.24 -24.93
CA ALA A 291 40.72 -15.66 -24.75
C ALA A 291 41.63 -16.73 -24.08
N ALA A 292 41.00 -17.58 -23.24
CA ALA A 292 41.11 -19.05 -23.29
C ALA A 292 39.95 -19.71 -22.51
N ALA A 293 39.45 -20.86 -23.00
CA ALA A 293 38.28 -21.60 -22.53
C ALA A 293 38.64 -23.02 -22.01
N ALA A 294 37.85 -23.57 -21.07
CA ALA A 294 37.44 -24.99 -20.87
C ALA A 294 36.99 -25.26 -19.40
N PRO A 295 36.30 -26.37 -19.07
CA PRO A 295 35.07 -26.96 -19.66
C PRO A 295 33.93 -27.10 -18.61
N VAL A 296 32.71 -27.41 -19.08
CA VAL A 296 31.47 -27.55 -18.27
C VAL A 296 31.13 -29.03 -18.11
N VAL A 297 30.78 -29.47 -16.90
CA VAL A 297 30.16 -30.79 -16.64
C VAL A 297 28.69 -30.62 -16.28
N ASP A 298 27.91 -31.57 -16.78
CA ASP A 298 26.46 -31.61 -16.90
C ASP A 298 25.78 -32.02 -15.58
N GLU A 299 25.04 -31.09 -14.97
CA GLU A 299 24.27 -31.28 -13.73
C GLU A 299 22.75 -31.33 -13.99
N THR A 300 22.33 -31.54 -15.25
CA THR A 300 20.91 -31.43 -15.65
C THR A 300 20.12 -32.73 -15.58
N ALA A 301 20.75 -33.86 -15.28
CA ALA A 301 20.09 -35.17 -15.28
C ALA A 301 19.53 -35.61 -13.91
N LEU A 302 19.92 -34.99 -12.79
CA LEU A 302 19.45 -35.39 -11.44
C LEU A 302 18.25 -34.58 -10.93
N ALA A 303 18.02 -33.37 -11.46
CA ALA A 303 16.93 -32.49 -11.05
C ALA A 303 15.54 -32.87 -11.65
N ALA A 304 15.52 -33.75 -12.66
CA ALA A 304 14.29 -34.17 -13.32
C ALA A 304 13.55 -35.31 -12.59
N ALA A 305 14.23 -36.05 -11.70
CA ALA A 305 13.63 -37.15 -10.95
C ALA A 305 12.87 -36.70 -9.69
N GLU A 306 13.31 -35.62 -9.02
CA GLU A 306 12.64 -35.06 -7.83
C GLU A 306 11.36 -34.27 -8.17
N ALA A 307 11.17 -33.88 -9.44
CA ALA A 307 10.00 -33.14 -9.90
C ALA A 307 8.74 -34.02 -10.08
N VAL A 308 8.88 -35.35 -10.09
CA VAL A 308 7.77 -36.29 -10.30
C VAL A 308 7.13 -36.71 -8.96
N ASP A 309 7.89 -36.70 -7.86
CA ASP A 309 7.42 -37.09 -6.53
C ASP A 309 6.57 -35.98 -5.87
N GLY A 310 6.92 -34.71 -6.09
CA GLY A 310 6.18 -33.55 -5.59
C GLY A 310 4.78 -33.34 -6.20
N MET A 311 4.42 -34.11 -7.24
CA MET A 311 3.12 -34.02 -7.89
C MET A 311 2.06 -34.90 -7.21
N GLN A 312 2.47 -35.97 -6.51
CA GLN A 312 1.53 -36.88 -5.82
C GLN A 312 1.02 -36.30 -4.48
N ASP A 313 1.83 -35.51 -3.77
CA ASP A 313 1.42 -34.81 -2.53
C ASP A 313 0.37 -33.71 -2.78
N SER A 314 0.35 -33.15 -3.99
CA SER A 314 -0.59 -32.09 -4.37
C SER A 314 -2.03 -32.58 -4.57
N ILE A 315 -2.22 -33.88 -4.85
CA ILE A 315 -3.53 -34.51 -5.03
C ILE A 315 -4.13 -34.90 -3.67
N LEU A 316 -3.31 -35.37 -2.73
CA LEU A 316 -3.75 -35.71 -1.38
C LEU A 316 -4.15 -34.47 -0.57
N GLY A 317 -3.44 -33.35 -0.74
CA GLY A 317 -3.80 -32.07 -0.12
C GLY A 317 -5.15 -31.53 -0.60
N ALA A 318 -5.48 -31.72 -1.89
CA ALA A 318 -6.76 -31.30 -2.45
C ALA A 318 -7.96 -32.15 -1.98
N LEU A 319 -7.74 -33.42 -1.61
CA LEU A 319 -8.79 -34.31 -1.08
C LEU A 319 -9.13 -34.03 0.39
N ALA A 320 -8.15 -33.59 1.20
CA ALA A 320 -8.36 -33.23 2.60
C ALA A 320 -9.16 -31.92 2.76
N GLU A 321 -8.99 -30.97 1.83
CA GLU A 321 -9.71 -29.69 1.82
C GLU A 321 -11.19 -29.85 1.45
N ALA A 322 -11.57 -30.96 0.80
CA ALA A 322 -12.95 -31.27 0.42
C ALA A 322 -13.73 -32.04 1.52
N THR A 323 -13.06 -32.70 2.46
CA THR A 323 -13.68 -33.66 3.39
C THR A 323 -13.61 -33.25 4.87
N GLY A 324 -12.97 -32.12 5.20
CA GLY A 324 -13.09 -31.50 6.53
C GLY A 324 -12.67 -32.39 7.70
N THR A 325 -11.74 -33.32 7.50
CA THR A 325 -11.24 -34.20 8.57
C THR A 325 -9.74 -34.00 8.74
N ALA A 326 -9.30 -33.69 9.96
CA ALA A 326 -7.88 -33.52 10.30
C ALA A 326 -7.18 -34.88 10.43
N PRO A 327 -5.91 -35.04 9.99
CA PRO A 327 -5.18 -36.28 10.20
C PRO A 327 -4.65 -36.36 11.64
N ALA A 328 -4.89 -37.50 12.28
CA ALA A 328 -4.31 -37.88 13.56
C ALA A 328 -2.81 -38.12 13.42
N ALA A 329 -2.05 -37.76 14.46
CA ALA A 329 -0.61 -37.92 14.54
C ALA A 329 -0.22 -39.39 14.75
N GLU A 330 0.66 -39.91 13.89
CA GLU A 330 1.36 -41.18 14.13
C GLU A 330 2.77 -40.92 14.70
N THR A 331 2.97 -41.47 15.90
CA THR A 331 4.26 -41.56 16.59
C THR A 331 4.99 -42.81 16.09
N GLN A 332 6.20 -42.63 15.56
CA GLN A 332 7.10 -43.73 15.21
C GLN A 332 7.77 -44.32 16.46
N MET A 333 7.72 -45.64 16.62
CA MET A 333 8.69 -46.41 17.41
C MET A 333 9.08 -47.71 16.67
N ALA A 334 10.38 -47.78 16.38
CA ALA A 334 11.33 -48.91 16.31
C ALA A 334 10.85 -50.33 15.95
N GLU A 335 11.54 -50.90 14.94
CA GLU A 335 11.55 -52.33 14.57
C GLU A 335 12.21 -53.22 15.65
N ALA A 336 11.60 -54.38 15.91
CA ALA A 336 12.30 -55.62 16.24
C ALA A 336 11.38 -56.85 16.08
N GLY A 337 11.77 -57.77 15.20
CA GLY A 337 11.70 -59.22 15.48
C GLY A 337 10.45 -60.02 15.07
N ILE A 338 10.69 -60.97 14.17
CA ILE A 338 10.31 -62.40 14.18
C ILE A 338 8.82 -62.83 14.08
N ALA A 339 8.50 -63.35 12.88
CA ALA A 339 7.84 -64.62 12.52
C ALA A 339 6.90 -65.36 13.50
N GLU A 340 5.67 -65.63 13.05
CA GLU A 340 4.96 -66.94 12.91
C GLU A 340 3.52 -66.63 12.41
N ALA A 341 3.02 -67.15 11.28
CA ALA A 341 2.50 -68.51 11.03
C ALA A 341 1.40 -68.87 12.06
N VAL A 342 0.18 -69.33 11.76
CA VAL A 342 -0.38 -70.12 10.65
C VAL A 342 -1.92 -70.19 10.81
N GLU A 343 -2.61 -70.50 9.70
CA GLU A 343 -3.87 -71.29 9.57
C GLU A 343 -5.20 -70.71 10.13
N ASP A 344 -6.37 -70.86 9.49
CA ASP A 344 -6.77 -71.63 8.31
C ASP A 344 -8.15 -71.20 7.76
N LEU A 345 -8.39 -71.52 6.48
CA LEU A 345 -9.62 -72.01 5.79
C LEU A 345 -11.02 -71.77 6.44
N ALA A 346 -12.15 -71.56 5.74
CA ALA A 346 -12.57 -71.59 4.34
C ALA A 346 -14.08 -71.25 4.27
N ALA A 347 -14.59 -71.18 3.03
CA ALA A 347 -15.94 -71.61 2.60
C ALA A 347 -17.12 -70.60 2.60
N SER A 348 -17.31 -70.01 1.41
CA SER A 348 -18.50 -70.10 0.52
C SER A 348 -19.94 -69.89 1.03
N GLY A 349 -20.67 -69.06 0.27
CA GLY A 349 -22.14 -69.10 0.03
C GLY A 349 -22.92 -68.06 0.84
N GLU A 350 -23.89 -67.28 0.35
CA GLU A 350 -24.71 -67.30 -0.87
C GLU A 350 -25.24 -65.86 -1.18
N ALA A 351 -25.11 -65.42 -2.44
CA ALA A 351 -26.11 -64.90 -3.41
C ALA A 351 -27.21 -63.84 -3.02
N PRO A 352 -27.94 -63.22 -3.99
CA PRO A 352 -27.83 -61.78 -4.27
C PRO A 352 -29.17 -61.00 -4.30
N ILE A 353 -29.13 -59.66 -4.45
CA ILE A 353 -30.31 -58.83 -4.77
C ILE A 353 -30.10 -58.12 -6.11
N GLN A 354 -31.08 -58.27 -7.01
CA GLN A 354 -31.19 -57.65 -8.34
C GLN A 354 -32.37 -56.65 -8.37
N MET A 355 -32.11 -55.46 -8.94
CA MET A 355 -32.90 -54.59 -9.88
C MET A 355 -34.45 -54.69 -9.93
N ALA A 356 -35.28 -53.70 -10.32
CA ALA A 356 -35.25 -52.25 -10.63
C ALA A 356 -36.68 -51.83 -11.10
N SER A 357 -36.90 -50.53 -11.35
CA SER A 357 -37.91 -49.88 -12.25
C SER A 357 -39.20 -49.25 -11.65
N ALA A 358 -39.79 -48.31 -12.42
CA ALA A 358 -40.42 -47.04 -12.02
C ALA A 358 -41.81 -46.74 -12.67
N ASP A 359 -42.49 -45.70 -12.13
CA ASP A 359 -43.59 -44.81 -12.64
C ASP A 359 -45.07 -45.33 -12.76
N PRO A 360 -46.13 -44.49 -12.94
CA PRO A 360 -46.65 -43.30 -12.17
C PRO A 360 -48.24 -43.20 -12.09
N MET A 361 -48.85 -42.13 -11.49
CA MET A 361 -50.11 -41.36 -11.89
C MET A 361 -51.04 -40.78 -10.76
N LEU A 362 -51.36 -39.47 -10.90
CA LEU A 362 -52.61 -38.65 -10.77
C LEU A 362 -53.68 -38.81 -9.64
N THR A 363 -54.11 -37.67 -9.04
CA THR A 363 -55.47 -37.00 -9.08
C THR A 363 -55.70 -35.99 -7.92
N ASP A 364 -56.58 -34.98 -8.14
CA ASP A 364 -57.09 -33.91 -7.22
C ASP A 364 -58.61 -34.15 -6.94
N PRO A 365 -59.25 -33.78 -5.79
CA PRO A 365 -60.00 -32.49 -5.69
C PRO A 365 -60.29 -31.87 -4.26
N SER A 366 -60.47 -30.53 -4.24
CA SER A 366 -61.51 -29.66 -3.60
C SER A 366 -61.89 -29.59 -2.08
N GLN A 367 -61.85 -28.34 -1.56
CA GLN A 367 -62.75 -27.56 -0.64
C GLN A 367 -63.13 -28.01 0.80
N THR A 368 -62.92 -27.13 1.80
CA THR A 368 -63.96 -26.56 2.72
C THR A 368 -63.45 -25.49 3.72
N ASP A 369 -64.43 -24.74 4.21
CA ASP A 369 -64.53 -23.46 4.95
C ASP A 369 -64.05 -23.41 6.43
N MET A 370 -63.78 -22.17 6.90
CA MET A 370 -64.02 -21.50 8.22
C MET A 370 -63.92 -22.30 9.56
N THR A 371 -63.36 -21.85 10.70
CA THR A 371 -63.24 -20.53 11.35
C THR A 371 -62.37 -20.61 12.65
N LEU A 372 -61.67 -19.49 12.96
CA LEU A 372 -61.36 -18.85 14.28
C LEU A 372 -60.75 -19.64 15.46
N VAL A 373 -59.51 -19.27 15.84
CA VAL A 373 -59.19 -18.67 17.17
C VAL A 373 -57.84 -17.91 17.14
N GLU A 374 -57.85 -16.68 17.67
CA GLU A 374 -56.70 -15.87 18.11
C GLU A 374 -55.90 -16.64 19.21
N ASP A 375 -54.62 -16.41 19.52
CA ASP A 375 -53.89 -15.17 19.71
C ASP A 375 -52.37 -15.48 19.80
N MET A 376 -51.54 -14.51 19.47
CA MET A 376 -50.08 -14.59 19.37
C MET A 376 -49.47 -13.55 20.31
N SER A 377 -48.74 -13.97 21.35
CA SER A 377 -48.03 -13.04 22.24
C SER A 377 -46.52 -13.24 22.22
N VAL A 378 -45.85 -12.13 21.97
CA VAL A 378 -44.40 -11.89 21.91
C VAL A 378 -43.94 -11.33 23.26
N ILE A 379 -42.80 -11.79 23.75
CA ILE A 379 -42.21 -11.40 25.04
C ILE A 379 -41.38 -10.10 24.90
N ALA A 380 -41.64 -9.13 25.78
CA ALA A 380 -40.83 -7.94 26.02
C ALA A 380 -40.53 -7.81 27.55
N PRO A 381 -39.45 -7.10 27.96
CA PRO A 381 -38.91 -7.16 29.34
C PRO A 381 -39.59 -6.16 30.31
N PRO A 382 -39.42 -6.33 31.64
CA PRO A 382 -40.30 -5.70 32.63
C PRO A 382 -39.85 -4.29 33.06
N GLN A 383 -40.84 -3.43 33.28
CA GLN A 383 -40.75 -2.19 34.07
C GLN A 383 -41.49 -2.38 35.39
N GLY A 384 -40.90 -1.89 36.50
CA GLY A 384 -41.52 -1.82 37.81
C GLY A 384 -41.95 -0.39 38.14
N THR A 385 -43.24 -0.23 38.45
CA THR A 385 -43.97 0.98 38.87
C THR A 385 -43.83 1.26 40.37
N LEU A 386 -43.93 2.53 40.79
CA LEU A 386 -44.75 2.92 41.95
C LEU A 386 -45.32 4.34 41.80
N GLN A 387 -46.56 4.48 42.28
CA GLN A 387 -47.56 5.51 42.04
C GLN A 387 -47.31 6.90 42.62
N ALA A 388 -47.95 7.88 41.99
CA ALA A 388 -48.15 9.24 42.47
C ALA A 388 -49.42 9.37 43.33
N GLN A 389 -49.37 10.26 44.33
CA GLN A 389 -50.51 11.00 44.85
C GLN A 389 -50.12 12.48 44.94
N ALA A 390 -51.02 13.35 44.47
CA ALA A 390 -50.83 14.79 44.33
C ALA A 390 -51.77 15.56 45.27
N ALA A 391 -51.26 16.65 45.86
CA ALA A 391 -51.96 17.85 46.34
C ALA A 391 -50.87 18.78 46.95
N ALA A 392 -50.85 20.11 46.86
CA ALA A 392 -51.60 21.16 46.18
C ALA A 392 -50.77 22.47 46.33
N LEU A 393 -51.24 23.55 45.67
CA LEU A 393 -51.01 24.99 45.95
C LEU A 393 -49.78 25.70 45.36
N ASP A 394 -50.05 26.41 44.25
CA ASP A 394 -49.99 27.87 44.08
C ASP A 394 -48.73 28.65 44.54
N GLY A 395 -48.12 29.43 43.62
CA GLY A 395 -47.09 30.41 43.97
C GLY A 395 -45.99 30.70 42.93
N THR A 396 -46.30 31.59 41.97
CA THR A 396 -45.44 32.59 41.30
C THR A 396 -43.89 32.44 41.25
N LEU A 397 -43.38 32.33 40.00
CA LEU A 397 -42.15 32.90 39.41
C LEU A 397 -40.97 33.37 40.30
N GLY A 398 -39.80 32.75 40.10
CA GLY A 398 -38.48 33.29 40.48
C GLY A 398 -37.31 32.38 40.10
N VAL A 399 -36.70 32.58 38.93
CA VAL A 399 -35.50 31.84 38.49
C VAL A 399 -34.24 32.45 39.10
N VAL A 400 -33.51 31.70 39.93
CA VAL A 400 -32.17 32.08 40.43
C VAL A 400 -31.11 31.15 39.83
N LYS A 401 -30.20 31.73 39.01
CA LYS A 401 -28.99 31.09 38.49
C LYS A 401 -27.93 31.00 39.58
N LYS A 402 -27.34 29.82 39.79
CA LYS A 402 -26.23 29.60 40.74
C LYS A 402 -24.87 29.72 40.03
N LYS A 403 -24.06 30.71 40.45
CA LYS A 403 -22.65 30.90 40.07
C LYS A 403 -21.76 29.81 40.68
N ARG A 404 -20.72 29.39 39.97
CA ARG A 404 -19.52 28.76 40.54
C ARG A 404 -18.32 29.68 40.30
N ASN A 405 -17.56 29.91 41.37
CA ASN A 405 -16.43 30.84 41.46
C ASN A 405 -15.14 30.20 40.93
N ALA A 406 -14.32 31.00 40.25
CA ALA A 406 -12.91 30.71 39.96
C ALA A 406 -12.02 31.35 41.05
N PRO A 407 -10.81 30.82 41.32
CA PRO A 407 -9.84 31.50 42.18
C PRO A 407 -8.98 32.51 41.38
N ILE A 408 -8.58 33.55 42.12
CA ILE A 408 -7.86 34.76 41.74
C ILE A 408 -6.35 34.55 41.94
N TYR A 409 -5.52 35.07 41.04
CA TYR A 409 -4.30 35.82 41.38
C TYR A 409 -4.06 36.94 40.35
N ASP A 410 -3.64 38.09 40.88
CA ASP A 410 -3.63 39.44 40.31
C ASP A 410 -2.52 39.76 39.29
N ASP A 411 -2.89 40.72 38.43
CA ASP A 411 -2.15 41.76 37.68
C ASP A 411 -0.62 41.73 37.55
N VAL A 412 -0.14 41.70 36.30
CA VAL A 412 1.03 42.47 35.85
C VAL A 412 0.76 43.08 34.46
N GLN A 413 1.11 44.36 34.34
CA GLN A 413 0.92 45.25 33.20
C GLN A 413 1.52 44.74 31.89
N VAL A 414 0.80 45.03 30.80
CA VAL A 414 1.23 44.83 29.41
C VAL A 414 2.18 45.95 29.02
N ALA A 415 3.47 45.64 28.94
CA ALA A 415 4.45 46.45 28.23
C ALA A 415 4.51 46.01 26.76
N SER A 416 4.34 46.99 25.88
CA SER A 416 4.53 46.92 24.44
C SER A 416 5.98 46.55 24.09
N ALA A 417 6.15 45.53 23.26
CA ALA A 417 7.37 45.31 22.50
C ALA A 417 6.99 44.83 21.09
N GLU A 418 7.31 45.66 20.12
CA GLU A 418 7.23 45.38 18.69
C GLU A 418 8.16 44.22 18.35
N GLY A 419 7.61 43.17 17.74
CA GLY A 419 8.34 42.03 17.19
C GLY A 419 7.86 41.81 15.76
N GLN A 420 8.74 42.10 14.81
CA GLN A 420 8.50 42.14 13.37
C GLN A 420 7.94 40.81 12.83
N VAL A 421 6.78 40.86 12.20
CA VAL A 421 6.30 39.80 11.31
C VAL A 421 7.05 39.98 9.99
N ALA A 422 7.97 39.06 9.68
CA ALA A 422 8.55 38.98 8.35
C ALA A 422 7.45 38.50 7.39
N GLU A 423 6.93 39.43 6.60
CA GLU A 423 6.05 39.15 5.48
C GLU A 423 6.84 38.35 4.43
N GLU A 424 6.52 37.06 4.26
CA GLU A 424 7.04 36.29 3.14
C GLU A 424 6.36 36.80 1.87
N VAL A 425 7.05 37.71 1.17
CA VAL A 425 6.68 38.15 -0.16
C VAL A 425 6.83 36.97 -1.11
N VAL A 426 5.73 36.26 -1.37
CA VAL A 426 5.64 35.34 -2.50
C VAL A 426 5.66 36.18 -3.77
N VAL A 427 6.86 36.45 -4.29
CA VAL A 427 7.02 37.05 -5.62
C VAL A 427 6.60 35.99 -6.63
N SER A 428 5.36 36.05 -7.11
CA SER A 428 5.02 35.44 -8.39
C SER A 428 5.83 36.18 -9.46
N MET A 429 6.84 35.52 -10.04
CA MET A 429 7.63 36.10 -11.12
C MET A 429 6.72 36.40 -12.32
N SER A 430 6.33 37.66 -12.47
CA SER A 430 5.71 38.20 -13.67
C SER A 430 6.78 38.32 -14.75
N THR A 431 6.57 37.68 -15.90
CA THR A 431 7.48 37.74 -17.06
C THR A 431 7.40 39.07 -17.84
N SER A 432 6.94 40.14 -17.19
CA SER A 432 6.57 41.40 -17.87
C SER A 432 7.44 42.60 -17.49
N GLY A 433 8.41 42.47 -16.59
CA GLY A 433 9.13 43.64 -16.07
C GLY A 433 10.61 43.47 -15.73
N ASP A 434 11.10 42.25 -15.52
CA ASP A 434 12.47 42.02 -15.05
C ASP A 434 13.37 41.45 -16.15
N ARG A 435 14.57 42.02 -16.26
CA ARG A 435 15.62 41.65 -17.22
C ARG A 435 16.21 40.28 -16.88
N HIS A 436 15.46 39.22 -17.17
CA HIS A 436 15.90 37.85 -16.96
C HIS A 436 16.77 37.35 -18.11
N TRP A 437 17.76 36.54 -17.75
CA TRP A 437 18.56 35.78 -18.69
C TRP A 437 17.86 34.46 -19.01
N GLY A 438 18.24 33.89 -20.16
CA GLY A 438 17.81 32.57 -20.57
C GLY A 438 18.95 31.78 -21.20
N ILE A 439 18.68 30.52 -21.49
CA ILE A 439 19.57 29.68 -22.29
C ILE A 439 18.76 28.99 -23.39
N SER A 440 19.36 28.84 -24.56
CA SER A 440 18.84 28.04 -25.68
C SER A 440 19.64 26.75 -25.76
N VAL A 441 18.95 25.61 -25.78
CA VAL A 441 19.56 24.26 -25.83
C VAL A 441 19.49 23.64 -27.23
N GLY A 442 19.19 24.46 -28.25
CA GLY A 442 19.21 24.07 -29.66
C GLY A 442 17.85 24.21 -30.35
N ARG A 443 17.87 23.98 -31.66
CA ARG A 443 16.67 24.01 -32.52
C ARG A 443 16.30 22.61 -32.98
N TYR A 444 15.00 22.36 -33.01
CA TYR A 444 14.42 21.05 -33.31
C TYR A 444 13.35 21.17 -34.40
N PRO A 445 13.14 20.10 -35.20
CA PRO A 445 12.20 20.11 -36.31
C PRO A 445 10.73 20.16 -35.86
N SER A 446 10.42 19.75 -34.62
CA SER A 446 9.08 19.76 -34.06
C SER A 446 9.05 20.36 -32.65
N SER A 447 7.91 20.92 -32.26
CA SER A 447 7.69 21.45 -30.91
C SER A 447 7.79 20.34 -29.85
N PHE A 448 7.33 19.13 -30.20
CA PHE A 448 7.41 17.95 -29.34
C PHE A 448 8.86 17.53 -29.06
N ASP A 449 9.73 17.55 -30.07
CA ASP A 449 11.15 17.24 -29.88
C ASP A 449 11.85 18.28 -29.02
N ALA A 450 11.52 19.56 -29.21
CA ALA A 450 12.02 20.66 -28.38
C ALA A 450 11.59 20.50 -26.91
N GLU A 451 10.31 20.19 -26.67
CA GLU A 451 9.78 19.98 -25.33
C GLU A 451 10.41 18.75 -24.64
N LYS A 452 10.53 17.63 -25.37
CA LYS A 452 11.20 16.42 -24.88
C LYS A 452 12.64 16.69 -24.44
N VAL A 453 13.37 17.51 -25.21
CA VAL A 453 14.74 17.90 -24.85
C VAL A 453 14.76 18.81 -23.63
N LEU A 454 13.83 19.75 -23.49
CA LEU A 454 13.73 20.59 -22.29
C LEU A 454 13.47 19.75 -21.03
N LEU A 455 12.56 18.78 -21.09
CA LEU A 455 12.31 17.88 -19.96
C LEU A 455 13.55 17.05 -19.61
N LYS A 456 14.20 16.44 -20.60
CA LYS A 456 15.41 15.64 -20.39
C LYS A 456 16.55 16.48 -19.80
N THR A 457 16.71 17.71 -20.29
CA THR A 457 17.78 18.62 -19.86
C THR A 457 17.55 19.10 -18.42
N GLN A 458 16.31 19.44 -18.05
CA GLN A 458 15.97 19.83 -16.68
C GLN A 458 16.19 18.70 -15.67
N LEU A 459 15.91 17.44 -16.05
CA LEU A 459 16.20 16.27 -15.22
C LEU A 459 17.71 16.03 -15.05
N THR A 460 18.48 16.34 -16.10
CA THR A 460 19.93 16.10 -16.13
C THR A 460 20.74 17.19 -15.41
N GLU A 461 20.21 18.43 -15.38
CA GLU A 461 20.79 19.63 -14.75
C GLU A 461 19.81 20.31 -13.77
N SER A 462 19.17 19.50 -12.92
CA SER A 462 18.18 19.98 -11.94
C SER A 462 18.78 21.02 -10.98
N ALA A 463 20.07 20.92 -10.64
CA ALA A 463 20.74 21.86 -9.74
C ALA A 463 20.74 23.32 -10.24
N THR A 464 20.66 23.57 -11.55
CA THR A 464 20.69 24.93 -12.12
C THR A 464 19.39 25.33 -12.81
N LEU A 465 18.60 24.36 -13.29
CA LEU A 465 17.45 24.64 -14.15
C LEU A 465 16.09 24.35 -13.48
N ASN A 466 16.04 23.87 -12.23
CA ASN A 466 14.78 23.49 -11.58
C ASN A 466 13.80 24.66 -11.37
N GLN A 467 14.30 25.87 -11.16
CA GLN A 467 13.48 27.08 -11.00
C GLN A 467 13.28 27.86 -12.31
N SER A 468 13.81 27.36 -13.43
CA SER A 468 13.71 28.04 -14.73
C SER A 468 12.44 27.66 -15.50
N LEU A 469 11.91 28.60 -16.26
CA LEU A 469 10.72 28.41 -17.09
C LEU A 469 11.11 27.81 -18.44
N ARG A 470 10.56 26.63 -18.75
CA ARG A 470 10.67 26.01 -20.08
C ARG A 470 9.79 26.75 -21.08
N LYS A 471 10.36 27.14 -22.22
CA LYS A 471 9.64 27.79 -23.32
C LYS A 471 10.11 27.24 -24.66
N VAL A 472 9.16 26.86 -25.50
CA VAL A 472 9.42 26.53 -26.90
C VAL A 472 9.07 27.75 -27.74
N VAL A 473 10.04 28.27 -28.49
CA VAL A 473 9.85 29.46 -29.34
C VAL A 473 9.91 29.04 -30.80
N GLU A 474 8.85 29.30 -31.55
CA GLU A 474 8.84 29.06 -32.99
C GLU A 474 9.65 30.14 -33.72
N ARG A 475 10.60 29.71 -34.56
CA ARG A 475 11.44 30.58 -35.38
C ARG A 475 11.44 30.07 -36.83
N LYS A 476 11.84 30.92 -37.78
CA LYS A 476 12.00 30.49 -39.18
C LYS A 476 13.04 29.36 -39.26
N GLY A 477 12.57 28.15 -39.54
CA GLY A 477 13.42 26.95 -39.65
C GLY A 477 13.36 25.96 -38.48
N GLY A 478 12.47 26.14 -37.49
CA GLY A 478 12.20 25.14 -36.46
C GLY A 478 11.75 25.70 -35.11
N TYR A 479 11.72 24.83 -34.11
CA TYR A 479 11.33 25.12 -32.73
C TYR A 479 12.55 25.20 -31.83
N GLU A 480 12.78 26.36 -31.24
CA GLU A 480 13.91 26.59 -30.35
C GLU A 480 13.54 26.25 -28.90
N ALA A 481 14.33 25.37 -28.29
CA ALA A 481 14.14 24.92 -26.93
C ALA A 481 14.87 25.88 -25.98
N THR A 482 14.13 26.61 -25.14
CA THR A 482 14.69 27.65 -24.27
C THR A 482 14.28 27.49 -22.81
N PHE A 483 15.18 27.87 -21.91
CA PHE A 483 14.89 28.12 -20.50
C PHE A 483 15.00 29.62 -20.24
N ALA A 484 14.02 30.19 -19.54
CA ALA A 484 13.94 31.61 -19.20
C ALA A 484 13.80 31.80 -17.67
N GLY A 485 13.97 33.03 -17.20
CA GLY A 485 13.86 33.36 -15.77
C GLY A 485 15.13 33.06 -14.97
N LEU A 486 16.28 32.94 -15.63
CA LEU A 486 17.57 32.70 -14.99
C LEU A 486 18.27 34.04 -14.67
N THR A 487 19.15 34.02 -13.67
CA THR A 487 20.17 35.07 -13.52
C THR A 487 21.30 34.87 -14.53
N GLN A 488 22.09 35.91 -14.80
CA GLN A 488 23.26 35.80 -15.70
C GLN A 488 24.22 34.68 -15.25
N GLU A 489 24.53 34.64 -13.94
CA GLU A 489 25.42 33.63 -13.37
C GLU A 489 24.86 32.20 -13.52
N GLN A 490 23.54 32.04 -13.33
CA GLN A 490 22.87 30.75 -13.52
C GLN A 490 22.87 30.31 -14.98
N ALA A 491 22.61 31.22 -15.92
CA ALA A 491 22.67 30.93 -17.35
C ALA A 491 24.08 30.50 -17.79
N ASP A 492 25.12 31.22 -17.33
CA ASP A 492 26.52 30.90 -17.64
C ASP A 492 26.98 29.59 -17.00
N LEU A 493 26.54 29.29 -15.77
CA LEU A 493 26.84 28.03 -15.11
C LEU A 493 26.14 26.86 -15.80
N ALA A 494 24.86 27.02 -16.15
CA ALA A 494 24.08 26.00 -16.84
C ALA A 494 24.68 25.69 -18.21
N CYS A 495 25.01 26.70 -19.02
CA CYS A 495 25.64 26.46 -20.32
C CYS A 495 27.02 25.81 -20.20
N ARG A 496 27.86 26.21 -19.25
CA ARG A 496 29.16 25.54 -19.03
C ARG A 496 29.00 24.06 -18.71
N ARG A 497 28.01 23.70 -17.88
CA ARG A 497 27.72 22.30 -17.53
C ARG A 497 27.16 21.50 -18.70
N LEU A 498 26.24 22.08 -19.46
CA LEU A 498 25.65 21.44 -20.64
C LEU A 498 26.69 21.18 -21.74
N VAL A 499 27.55 22.16 -22.02
CA VAL A 499 28.65 22.02 -22.98
C VAL A 499 29.66 20.96 -22.52
N ALA A 500 29.98 20.91 -21.22
CA ALA A 500 30.86 19.87 -20.68
C ALA A 500 30.30 18.44 -20.83
N ARG A 501 28.98 18.31 -21.00
CA ARG A 501 28.28 17.04 -21.27
C ARG A 501 28.03 16.79 -22.76
N GLY A 502 28.55 17.64 -23.64
CA GLY A 502 28.41 17.52 -25.10
C GLY A 502 27.04 17.96 -25.63
N LEU A 503 26.30 18.77 -24.88
CA LEU A 503 25.05 19.39 -25.33
C LEU A 503 25.32 20.83 -25.81
N GLU A 504 24.60 21.26 -26.85
CA GLU A 504 24.64 22.65 -27.31
C GLU A 504 23.93 23.56 -26.29
N CYS A 505 24.54 24.71 -25.98
CA CYS A 505 23.92 25.71 -25.13
C CYS A 505 24.39 27.12 -25.52
N THR A 506 23.44 28.03 -25.69
CA THR A 506 23.70 29.46 -25.96
C THR A 506 23.01 30.31 -24.90
N ALA A 507 23.75 31.15 -24.18
CA ALA A 507 23.17 32.09 -23.24
C ALA A 507 22.48 33.23 -23.99
N MET A 508 21.26 33.58 -23.56
CA MET A 508 20.46 34.67 -24.10
C MET A 508 20.34 35.76 -23.04
N GLY A 509 20.74 36.97 -23.40
CA GLY A 509 20.53 38.14 -22.55
C GLY A 509 19.05 38.53 -22.47
N PRO A 510 18.70 39.41 -21.52
CA PRO A 510 17.35 39.97 -21.44
C PRO A 510 16.98 40.67 -22.75
N GLU A 511 15.76 40.41 -23.25
CA GLU A 511 15.24 41.14 -24.41
C GLU A 511 15.16 42.63 -24.06
N SER A 512 15.84 43.47 -24.86
CA SER A 512 16.02 44.91 -24.64
C SER A 512 14.78 45.73 -24.93
#